data_AF-A0A973J6M4-F1
#
_entry.id   AF-A0A973J6M4-F1
#
_cell.length_a   1.000
_cell.length_b   1.000
_cell.length_c   1.000
_cell.angle_alpha   90.00
_cell.angle_beta   90.00
_cell.angle_gamma   90.00
#
_symmetry.space_group_name_H-M   'P 1'
#
loop_
_entity.id
_entity.type
_entity.pdbx_description
1 polymer ?
#
loop_
_entity_poly.entity_id
_entity_poly.type
_entity_poly.pdbx_seq_one_letter_code
_entity_poly.pdbx_strand_id
1 'polypeptide(L)'
;MIRITDILDKVGKYATPADLELIEKAYIFSAAVHAGQMRLSGEPYLTHPMEVANILADMKLDAASIVTGILHDTVEDTLATLKQIEEGFGKEVAVLVDGLTKLSKITFASQE
;
A
#
# COMPACT_ATOMS: atom_id res chain seq x y z
N MET A 1 -12.19 -11.78 -2.72
CA MET A 1 -10.93 -11.10 -3.13
C MET A 1 -11.30 -9.81 -3.82
N ILE A 2 -10.87 -8.69 -3.25
CA ILE A 2 -11.08 -7.36 -3.80
C ILE A 2 -10.20 -7.19 -5.03
N ARG A 3 -10.77 -6.66 -6.12
CA ARG A 3 -10.04 -6.36 -7.35
C ARG A 3 -9.60 -4.91 -7.35
N ILE A 4 -8.50 -4.62 -8.06
CA ILE A 4 -8.06 -3.23 -8.25
C ILE A 4 -9.14 -2.36 -8.88
N THR A 5 -9.94 -2.92 -9.79
CA THR A 5 -11.09 -2.22 -10.40
C THR A 5 -12.11 -1.77 -9.37
N ASP A 6 -12.35 -2.55 -8.31
CA ASP A 6 -13.31 -2.19 -7.26
C ASP A 6 -12.84 -0.94 -6.49
N ILE A 7 -11.53 -0.81 -6.29
CA ILE A 7 -10.91 0.37 -5.65
C ILE A 7 -10.93 1.55 -6.61
N LEU A 8 -10.50 1.37 -7.86
CA LEU A 8 -10.49 2.44 -8.87
C LEU A 8 -11.90 3.01 -9.11
N ASP A 9 -12.94 2.17 -9.13
CA ASP A 9 -14.34 2.59 -9.28
C ASP A 9 -14.83 3.43 -8.08
N LYS A 10 -14.36 3.13 -6.86
CA LYS A 10 -14.69 3.92 -5.67
C LYS A 10 -13.97 5.26 -5.69
N VAL A 11 -12.66 5.23 -5.95
CA VAL A 11 -11.77 6.39 -5.90
C VAL A 11 -12.05 7.35 -7.05
N GLY A 12 -12.40 6.85 -8.24
CA GLY A 12 -12.73 7.65 -9.42
C GLY A 12 -13.96 8.54 -9.25
N LYS A 13 -14.74 8.36 -8.17
CA LYS A 13 -15.86 9.26 -7.81
C LYS A 13 -15.39 10.57 -7.20
N TYR A 14 -14.15 10.65 -6.72
CA TYR A 14 -13.65 11.81 -5.97
C TYR A 14 -12.19 12.19 -6.24
N ALA A 15 -11.43 11.37 -6.98
CA ALA A 15 -10.04 11.64 -7.33
C ALA A 15 -9.86 11.98 -8.81
N THR A 16 -8.66 12.45 -9.18
CA THR A 16 -8.31 12.79 -10.57
C THR A 16 -7.87 11.56 -11.37
N PRO A 17 -7.86 11.60 -12.71
CA PRO A 17 -7.31 10.51 -13.51
C PRO A 17 -5.84 10.18 -13.17
N ALA A 18 -5.03 11.19 -12.87
CA ALA A 18 -3.63 11.00 -12.48
C ALA A 18 -3.50 10.25 -11.15
N ASP A 19 -4.43 10.48 -10.21
CA ASP A 19 -4.48 9.73 -8.95
C ASP A 19 -4.80 8.24 -9.20
N LEU A 20 -5.72 7.95 -10.12
CA LEU A 20 -6.08 6.58 -10.48
C LEU A 20 -4.90 5.85 -11.13
N GLU A 21 -4.17 6.52 -12.03
CA GLU A 21 -2.94 5.99 -12.64
C GLU A 21 -1.88 5.68 -11.57
N LEU A 22 -1.73 6.55 -10.57
CA LEU A 22 -0.77 6.34 -9.48
C LEU A 22 -1.15 5.13 -8.61
N ILE A 23 -2.44 4.95 -8.31
CA ILE A 23 -2.97 3.80 -7.57
C ILE A 23 -2.78 2.50 -8.35
N GLU A 24 -3.07 2.50 -9.65
CA GLU A 24 -2.85 1.33 -10.51
C GLU A 24 -1.37 0.96 -10.59
N LYS A 25 -0.49 1.96 -10.73
CA LYS A 25 0.97 1.76 -10.70
C LYS A 25 1.42 1.14 -9.38
N ALA A 26 0.85 1.57 -8.25
CA ALA A 26 1.18 1.03 -6.93
C ALA A 26 0.75 -0.44 -6.81
N TYR A 27 -0.43 -0.78 -7.33
CA TYR A 27 -0.90 -2.16 -7.39
C TYR A 27 0.04 -3.05 -8.20
N ILE A 28 0.46 -2.61 -9.40
CA ILE A 28 1.38 -3.37 -10.25
C ILE A 28 2.72 -3.60 -9.55
N PHE A 29 3.26 -2.56 -8.90
CA PHE A 29 4.50 -2.67 -8.15
C PHE A 29 4.37 -3.64 -6.98
N SER A 30 3.34 -3.50 -6.15
CA SER A 30 3.07 -4.36 -5.00
C SER A 30 2.90 -5.83 -5.43
N ALA A 31 2.14 -6.08 -6.50
CA ALA A 31 1.98 -7.41 -7.08
C ALA A 31 3.29 -8.03 -7.56
N ALA A 32 4.18 -7.22 -8.14
CA ALA A 32 5.48 -7.69 -8.62
C ALA A 32 6.44 -8.04 -7.48
N VAL A 33 6.54 -7.20 -6.45
CA VAL A 33 7.49 -7.42 -5.35
C VAL A 33 7.04 -8.51 -4.38
N HIS A 34 5.73 -8.72 -4.24
CA HIS A 34 5.14 -9.80 -3.45
C HIS A 34 4.85 -11.08 -4.27
N ALA A 35 5.36 -11.18 -5.51
CA ALA A 35 5.08 -12.31 -6.38
C ALA A 35 5.56 -13.64 -5.76
N GLY A 36 4.64 -14.59 -5.64
CA GLY A 36 4.91 -15.91 -5.05
C GLY A 36 4.91 -15.93 -3.51
N GLN A 37 4.75 -14.78 -2.85
CA GLN A 37 4.64 -14.71 -1.40
C GLN A 37 3.23 -15.09 -0.94
N MET A 38 3.16 -15.89 0.12
CA MET A 38 1.91 -16.35 0.74
C MET A 38 1.82 -15.87 2.19
N ARG A 39 0.60 -15.60 2.65
CA ARG A 39 0.30 -15.38 4.07
C ARG A 39 0.29 -16.71 4.81
N LEU A 40 0.33 -16.65 6.15
CA LEU A 40 0.13 -17.83 7.01
C LEU A 40 -1.22 -18.51 6.80
N SER A 41 -2.23 -17.77 6.32
CA SER A 41 -3.54 -18.31 5.94
C SER A 41 -3.52 -19.18 4.67
N GLY A 42 -2.44 -19.13 3.88
CA GLY A 42 -2.33 -19.78 2.57
C GLY A 42 -2.80 -18.91 1.39
N GLU A 43 -3.27 -17.69 1.64
CA GLU A 43 -3.66 -16.75 0.58
C GLU A 43 -2.46 -15.99 0.01
N PRO A 44 -2.53 -15.50 -1.24
CA PRO A 44 -1.51 -14.60 -1.79
C PRO A 44 -1.33 -13.36 -0.92
N TYR A 45 -0.09 -12.95 -0.67
CA TYR A 45 0.24 -11.81 0.20
C TYR A 45 -0.50 -10.53 -0.18
N LEU A 46 -0.59 -10.28 -1.49
CA LEU A 46 -1.27 -9.13 -2.09
C LEU A 46 -2.72 -8.94 -1.63
N THR A 47 -3.38 -9.99 -1.14
CA THR A 47 -4.75 -9.90 -0.59
C THR A 47 -4.83 -8.88 0.54
N HIS A 48 -3.84 -8.84 1.44
CA HIS A 48 -3.83 -7.93 2.59
C HIS A 48 -3.71 -6.44 2.19
N PRO A 49 -2.71 -6.01 1.39
CA PRO A 49 -2.65 -4.63 0.91
C PRO A 49 -3.91 -4.17 0.16
N MET A 50 -4.56 -5.07 -0.58
CA MET A 50 -5.81 -4.76 -1.29
C MET A 50 -7.00 -4.54 -0.36
N GLU A 51 -7.10 -5.30 0.73
CA GLU A 51 -8.12 -5.08 1.77
C GLU A 51 -7.91 -3.75 2.49
N VAL A 52 -6.67 -3.43 2.86
CA VAL A 52 -6.30 -2.14 3.46
C VAL A 52 -6.67 -0.99 2.53
N ALA A 53 -6.24 -1.03 1.26
CA ALA A 53 -6.53 0.00 0.28
C ALA A 53 -8.04 0.20 0.05
N ASN A 54 -8.82 -0.89 0.08
CA ASN A 54 -10.27 -0.79 -0.02
C ASN A 54 -10.90 -0.06 1.17
N ILE A 55 -10.42 -0.29 2.39
CA ILE A 55 -10.90 0.43 3.59
C ILE A 55 -10.61 1.93 3.45
N LEU A 56 -9.39 2.29 3.00
CA LEU A 56 -9.00 3.69 2.80
C LEU A 56 -9.86 4.36 1.70
N ALA A 57 -10.19 3.63 0.63
CA ALA A 57 -11.10 4.10 -0.41
C ALA A 57 -12.55 4.28 0.10
N ASP A 58 -13.03 3.38 0.96
CA ASP A 58 -14.35 3.51 1.61
C ASP A 58 -14.42 4.74 2.53
N MET A 59 -13.30 5.09 3.16
CA MET A 59 -13.13 6.32 3.95
C MET A 59 -12.96 7.58 3.09
N LYS A 60 -12.86 7.45 1.77
CA LYS A 60 -12.59 8.53 0.81
C LYS A 60 -11.31 9.31 1.10
N LEU A 61 -10.26 8.61 1.54
CA LEU A 61 -8.94 9.23 1.70
C LEU A 61 -8.31 9.56 0.35
N ASP A 62 -7.32 10.44 0.40
CA ASP A 62 -6.56 10.90 -0.75
C ASP A 62 -5.71 9.80 -1.40
N ALA A 63 -5.24 10.08 -2.61
CA ALA A 63 -4.51 9.11 -3.42
C ALA A 63 -3.20 8.67 -2.77
N ALA A 64 -2.47 9.57 -2.10
CA ALA A 64 -1.22 9.23 -1.42
C ALA A 64 -1.47 8.24 -0.29
N SER A 65 -2.53 8.44 0.51
CA SER A 65 -2.94 7.48 1.54
C SER A 65 -3.25 6.09 0.98
N ILE A 66 -4.01 6.01 -0.12
CA ILE A 66 -4.37 4.73 -0.75
C ILE A 66 -3.14 4.03 -1.31
N VAL A 67 -2.27 4.77 -2.02
CA VAL A 67 -1.01 4.27 -2.56
C VAL A 67 -0.12 3.75 -1.42
N THR A 68 0.00 4.49 -0.32
CA THR A 68 0.72 4.03 0.88
C THR A 68 0.11 2.74 1.42
N GLY A 69 -1.23 2.61 1.51
CA GLY A 69 -1.88 1.38 1.94
C GLY A 69 -1.53 0.16 1.08
N ILE A 70 -1.40 0.34 -0.24
CA ILE A 70 -0.98 -0.72 -1.17
C ILE A 70 0.51 -1.08 -0.99
N LEU A 71 1.35 -0.12 -0.58
CA LEU A 71 2.81 -0.25 -0.54
C LEU A 71 3.39 -0.48 0.85
N HIS A 72 2.60 -0.39 1.93
CA HIS A 72 3.12 -0.24 3.30
C HIS A 72 4.09 -1.34 3.72
N ASP A 73 3.80 -2.59 3.35
CA ASP A 73 4.60 -3.77 3.70
C ASP A 73 5.69 -4.10 2.66
N THR A 74 5.79 -3.35 1.56
CA THR A 74 6.73 -3.68 0.48
C THR A 74 8.18 -3.55 0.93
N VAL A 75 8.51 -2.53 1.73
CA VAL A 75 9.89 -2.33 2.23
C VAL A 75 10.21 -3.26 3.40
N GLU A 76 9.21 -3.68 4.17
CA GLU A 76 9.40 -4.56 5.33
C GLU A 76 9.53 -6.03 4.92
N ASP A 77 8.72 -6.48 3.96
CA ASP A 77 8.56 -7.90 3.64
C ASP A 77 9.17 -8.31 2.29
N THR A 78 9.76 -7.39 1.54
CA THR A 78 10.38 -7.67 0.23
C THR A 78 11.76 -7.02 0.09
N LEU A 79 12.34 -7.09 -1.11
CA LEU A 79 13.59 -6.41 -1.46
C LEU A 79 13.37 -4.97 -1.98
N ALA A 80 12.14 -4.48 -1.96
CA ALA A 80 11.84 -3.10 -2.31
C ALA A 80 12.54 -2.11 -1.37
N THR A 81 12.97 -0.98 -1.92
CA THR A 81 13.67 0.06 -1.16
C THR A 81 12.86 1.35 -1.13
N LEU A 82 13.01 2.14 -0.08
CA LEU A 82 12.39 3.48 0.00
C LEU A 82 12.78 4.37 -1.18
N LYS A 83 13.98 4.20 -1.73
CA LYS A 83 14.42 4.91 -2.94
C LYS A 83 13.55 4.56 -4.14
N GLN A 84 13.25 3.27 -4.36
CA GLN A 84 12.34 2.85 -5.43
C GLN A 84 10.93 3.41 -5.21
N ILE A 85 10.47 3.49 -3.95
CA ILE A 85 9.18 4.09 -3.62
C ILE A 85 9.19 5.60 -3.96
N GLU A 86 10.23 6.33 -3.57
CA GLU A 86 10.35 7.77 -3.85
C GLU A 86 10.43 8.06 -5.36
N GLU A 87 11.24 7.31 -6.11
CA GLU A 87 11.36 7.43 -7.56
C GLU A 87 10.07 7.04 -8.30
N GLY A 88 9.33 6.07 -7.77
CA GLY A 88 8.10 5.55 -8.36
C GLY A 88 6.85 6.37 -8.05
N PHE A 89 6.73 6.88 -6.82
CA PHE A 89 5.48 7.39 -6.26
C PHE A 89 5.62 8.76 -5.58
N GLY A 90 6.83 9.31 -5.54
CA GLY A 90 7.12 10.61 -4.97
C GLY A 90 7.50 10.56 -3.50
N LYS A 91 8.07 11.68 -3.05
CA LYS A 91 8.64 11.83 -1.71
C LYS A 91 7.61 11.67 -0.59
N GLU A 92 6.38 12.14 -0.80
CA GLU A 92 5.31 12.05 0.20
C GLU A 92 4.98 10.60 0.54
N VAL A 93 4.72 9.77 -0.48
CA VAL A 93 4.44 8.34 -0.30
C VAL A 93 5.62 7.63 0.38
N ALA A 94 6.86 7.94 -0.02
CA ALA A 94 8.05 7.36 0.59
C ALA A 94 8.16 7.68 2.09
N VAL A 95 7.86 8.93 2.49
CA VAL A 95 7.83 9.35 3.90
C VAL A 95 6.75 8.60 4.67
N LEU A 96 5.56 8.41 4.09
CA LEU A 96 4.47 7.69 4.74
C LEU A 96 4.81 6.20 4.94
N VAL A 97 5.36 5.54 3.92
CA VAL A 97 5.79 4.12 4.00
C VAL A 97 6.90 3.94 5.03
N ASP A 98 7.91 4.82 5.02
CA ASP A 98 8.99 4.81 6.03
C ASP A 98 8.44 5.02 7.45
N GLY A 99 7.49 5.93 7.61
CA GLY A 99 6.80 6.17 8.87
C GLY A 99 6.11 4.91 9.40
N LEU A 100 5.33 4.22 8.56
CA LEU A 100 4.63 2.98 8.93
C LEU A 100 5.62 1.86 9.29
N THR A 101 6.68 1.68 8.51
CA THR A 101 7.74 0.68 8.75
C THR A 101 8.51 0.94 10.06
N LYS A 102 8.59 2.20 10.50
CA LYS A 102 9.20 2.55 11.79
C LYS A 102 8.24 2.30 12.95
N LEU A 103 6.95 2.60 12.77
CA LEU A 103 5.92 2.35 13.78
C LEU A 103 5.78 0.85 14.07
N SER A 104 5.89 -0.03 13.07
CA SER A 104 5.86 -1.49 13.26
C SER A 104 6.98 -2.01 14.16
N LYS A 105 8.11 -1.29 14.23
CA LYS A 105 9.30 -1.66 15.01
C LYS A 105 9.33 -1.08 16.42
N ILE A 106 8.31 -0.33 16.83
CA ILE A 106 8.23 0.18 18.20
C ILE A 106 7.90 -0.97 19.15
N THR A 107 8.91 -1.44 19.89
CA THR A 107 8.69 -2.28 21.07
C THR A 107 8.16 -1.43 22.21
N PHE A 108 6.90 -1.64 22.59
CA PHE A 108 6.34 -1.07 23.80
C PHE A 108 7.03 -1.70 25.01
N ALA A 109 7.82 -0.92 25.74
CA ALA A 109 8.24 -1.30 27.08
C ALA A 109 7.00 -1.26 27.97
N SER A 110 6.57 -2.43 28.47
CA SER A 110 5.52 -2.52 29.49
C SER A 110 5.92 -1.64 30.67
N GLN A 111 5.15 -0.59 30.95
CA GLN A 111 5.12 0.00 32.29
C GLN A 111 4.06 -0.74 33.08
N GLU A 112 4.51 -1.56 34.03
CA GLU A 112 3.69 -2.05 35.14
C GLU A 112 3.21 -0.88 36.02
#